data_AF-A0A9E2PBB2-F1
#
_entry.id   AF-A0A9E2PBB2-F1
#
_cell.length_a   1.000
_cell.length_b   1.000
_cell.length_c   1.000
_cell.angle_alpha   90.00
_cell.angle_beta   90.00
_cell.angle_gamma   90.00
#
_symmetry.space_group_name_H-M   'P 1'
#
loop_
_entity.id
_entity.type
_entity.pdbx_description
1 polymer ?
#
loop_
_entity_poly.entity_id
_entity_poly.type
_entity_poly.pdbx_seq_one_letter_code
_entity_poly.pdbx_strand_id
1 'polypeptide(L)'
;DSQEKIIEIIKEHSLNRVVVAACTPRTHEPLFQETIREAGLNRCLYEMANIRDYCTWVHAKAPEAATEKSKDLVRMAVAKARLLTPLKEEIIPVERRGLVIGGGLSGMTAALALANQGFECVLLEKEKELGGNLKHLFFTLNKNNPQNLLAEIKDKVLNHSLITVCADAKVKQVKGYVGNFDTIIVSEQKTSQISHGVIIIATGAMELQPDEYLYGKHEKVFTQQKLGEAIATGSLHQSDFKNVLMIQCVGSRTPERPYCSKICCGAAIKNALKIKQLNPLANIYIFYKDIRTYGFNEDFYREARNAGVVFIRYDDMHKPLITEESGELQAVVFDPVIGENILIRPSLLALSAAVVPGENETISQLLKVPLNAEGFFLEAHAKLRPVDFATDGIFVCGLAHSPKTIDESISQALSAAARAAIPLAKGVVMAEPIVSCVDKEKCFGCGICEYLCPYGSIKVEEETGTDLKAHTITASCKGCGVCAARCPRMAITMGRFTREQINAQIDAYAANW
;
A
#
# COMPACT_ATOMS: atom_id res chain seq x y z
N ASP A 1 14.10 -26.59 14.54
CA ASP A 1 15.45 -26.33 15.10
C ASP A 1 15.48 -25.31 16.24
N SER A 2 15.58 -23.99 16.01
CA SER A 2 15.77 -23.03 17.14
C SER A 2 14.51 -22.73 17.96
N GLN A 3 13.33 -22.72 17.36
CA GLN A 3 12.06 -22.48 18.10
C GLN A 3 11.69 -23.68 18.98
N GLU A 4 11.85 -24.90 18.46
CA GLU A 4 11.65 -26.14 19.22
C GLU A 4 12.57 -26.17 20.44
N LYS A 5 13.84 -25.80 20.28
CA LYS A 5 14.79 -25.70 21.40
C LYS A 5 14.34 -24.69 22.46
N ILE A 6 13.75 -23.56 22.06
CA ILE A 6 13.17 -22.59 23.02
C ILE A 6 12.03 -23.26 23.79
N ILE A 7 11.12 -23.97 23.11
CA ILE A 7 9.99 -24.67 23.73
C ILE A 7 10.48 -25.75 24.73
N GLU A 8 11.49 -26.53 24.34
CA GLU A 8 12.12 -27.55 25.19
C GLU A 8 12.71 -26.92 26.46
N ILE A 9 13.53 -25.87 26.32
CA ILE A 9 14.17 -25.17 27.44
C ILE A 9 13.13 -24.55 28.38
N ILE A 10 12.04 -23.98 27.84
CA ILE A 10 10.95 -23.44 28.65
C ILE A 10 10.35 -24.53 29.54
N LYS A 11 10.09 -25.71 28.98
CA LYS A 11 9.50 -26.84 29.71
C LYS A 11 10.49 -27.47 30.69
N GLU A 12 11.73 -27.71 30.27
CA GLU A 12 12.79 -28.32 31.08
C GLU A 12 13.10 -27.48 32.33
N HIS A 13 13.25 -26.16 32.16
CA HIS A 13 13.63 -25.26 33.26
C HIS A 13 12.44 -24.56 33.91
N SER A 14 11.20 -24.88 33.51
CA SER A 14 9.98 -24.23 33.99
C SER A 14 10.07 -22.69 33.90
N LEU A 15 10.57 -22.19 32.78
CA LEU A 15 10.77 -20.75 32.58
C LEU A 15 9.41 -20.04 32.54
N ASN A 16 9.36 -18.85 33.12
CA ASN A 16 8.15 -18.02 33.14
C ASN A 16 8.28 -16.72 32.34
N ARG A 17 9.48 -16.39 31.83
CA ARG A 17 9.77 -15.23 30.97
C ARG A 17 10.77 -15.64 29.91
N VAL A 18 10.67 -15.03 28.72
CA VAL A 18 11.62 -15.25 27.63
C VAL A 18 12.08 -13.91 27.08
N VAL A 19 13.40 -13.75 26.94
CA VAL A 19 14.02 -12.58 26.31
C VAL A 19 14.83 -13.07 25.12
N VAL A 20 14.58 -12.51 23.94
CA VAL A 20 15.36 -12.80 22.73
C VAL A 20 16.14 -11.56 22.31
N ALA A 21 17.46 -11.70 22.22
CA ALA A 21 18.35 -10.67 21.72
C ALA A 21 18.67 -10.91 20.24
N ALA A 22 18.01 -10.19 19.33
CA ALA A 22 18.17 -10.40 17.90
C ALA A 22 17.83 -9.14 17.08
N CYS A 23 16.81 -9.22 16.23
CA CYS A 23 16.39 -8.18 15.30
C CYS A 23 15.33 -7.23 15.87
N THR A 24 14.72 -6.41 15.02
CA THR A 24 13.61 -5.55 15.40
C THR A 24 12.35 -6.34 15.81
N PRO A 25 11.67 -5.96 16.92
CA PRO A 25 10.40 -6.57 17.32
C PRO A 25 9.31 -6.43 16.24
N ARG A 26 9.41 -5.41 15.38
CA ARG A 26 8.46 -5.19 14.26
C ARG A 26 8.35 -6.36 13.29
N THR A 27 9.36 -7.24 13.25
CA THR A 27 9.42 -8.35 12.29
C THR A 27 9.12 -9.69 12.93
N HIS A 28 9.79 -10.03 14.04
CA HIS A 28 9.77 -11.39 14.59
C HIS A 28 9.20 -11.48 16.01
N GLU A 29 8.78 -10.38 16.65
CA GLU A 29 8.12 -10.49 17.96
C GLU A 29 6.88 -11.39 17.91
N PRO A 30 5.94 -11.26 16.94
CA PRO A 30 4.78 -12.15 16.86
C PRO A 30 5.16 -13.63 16.71
N LEU A 31 6.27 -13.92 16.02
CA LEU A 31 6.77 -15.28 15.82
C LEU A 31 7.20 -15.90 17.16
N PHE A 32 8.04 -15.21 17.92
CA PHE A 32 8.51 -15.72 19.21
C PHE A 32 7.41 -15.72 20.27
N GLN A 33 6.48 -14.77 20.21
CA GLN A 33 5.26 -14.78 21.02
C GLN A 33 4.44 -16.06 20.80
N GLU A 34 4.33 -16.50 19.55
CA GLU A 34 3.67 -17.75 19.21
C GLU A 34 4.46 -18.97 19.69
N THR A 35 5.79 -18.98 19.51
CA THR A 35 6.67 -20.04 20.03
C THR A 35 6.52 -20.23 21.54
N ILE A 36 6.50 -19.15 22.34
CA ILE A 36 6.34 -19.28 23.80
C ILE A 36 4.90 -19.68 24.18
N ARG A 37 3.91 -19.34 23.35
CA ARG A 37 2.52 -19.76 23.52
C ARG A 37 2.35 -21.26 23.35
N GLU A 38 3.03 -21.86 22.36
CA GLU A 38 3.10 -23.31 22.16
C GLU A 38 3.77 -24.03 23.35
N ALA A 39 4.69 -23.36 24.05
CA ALA A 39 5.29 -23.87 25.29
C ALA A 39 4.36 -23.73 26.52
N GLY A 40 3.20 -23.08 26.39
CA GLY A 40 2.23 -22.88 27.47
C GLY A 40 2.38 -21.54 28.22
N LEU A 41 3.22 -20.62 27.75
CA LEU A 41 3.36 -19.29 28.34
C LEU A 41 2.43 -18.27 27.69
N ASN A 42 1.97 -17.29 28.47
CA ASN A 42 1.25 -16.15 27.91
C ASN A 42 2.18 -15.31 27.02
N ARG A 43 1.73 -14.93 25.82
CA ARG A 43 2.57 -14.20 24.83
C ARG A 43 3.14 -12.88 25.35
N CYS A 44 2.51 -12.27 26.36
CA CYS A 44 2.96 -11.01 26.95
C CYS A 44 4.12 -11.16 27.93
N LEU A 45 4.52 -12.40 28.23
CA LEU A 45 5.68 -12.73 29.06
C LEU A 45 6.99 -12.78 28.27
N TYR A 46 6.98 -12.23 27.05
CA TYR A 46 8.09 -12.12 26.13
C TYR A 46 8.60 -10.66 26.05
N GLU A 47 9.92 -10.50 25.90
CA GLU A 47 10.56 -9.22 25.58
C GLU A 47 11.66 -9.42 24.51
N MET A 48 11.89 -8.41 23.68
CA MET A 48 12.91 -8.47 22.63
C MET A 48 13.96 -7.38 22.80
N ALA A 49 15.24 -7.76 22.81
CA ALA A 49 16.37 -6.83 22.75
C ALA A 49 16.86 -6.72 21.30
N ASN A 50 16.67 -5.55 20.68
CA ASN A 50 17.12 -5.33 19.30
C ASN A 50 18.63 -5.01 19.26
N ILE A 51 19.45 -6.05 19.17
CA ILE A 51 20.91 -5.93 19.10
C ILE A 51 21.42 -5.89 17.65
N ARG A 52 20.56 -6.02 16.63
CA ARG A 52 20.97 -5.99 15.22
C ARG A 52 20.81 -4.61 14.61
N ASP A 53 19.56 -4.22 14.38
CA ASP A 53 19.20 -2.99 13.67
C ASP A 53 19.61 -1.75 14.49
N TYR A 54 19.59 -1.84 15.83
CA TYR A 54 19.99 -0.75 16.73
C TYR A 54 21.40 -0.91 17.33
N CYS A 55 22.15 -1.95 16.98
CA CYS A 55 23.52 -2.13 17.45
C CYS A 55 24.44 -2.64 16.34
N THR A 56 24.48 -3.94 16.03
CA THR A 56 25.54 -4.47 15.14
C THR A 56 25.58 -3.85 13.74
N TRP A 57 24.43 -3.53 13.12
CA TRP A 57 24.41 -2.94 11.76
C TRP A 57 24.89 -1.50 11.71
N VAL A 58 24.64 -0.72 12.76
CA VAL A 58 25.04 0.68 12.83
C VAL A 58 26.44 0.87 13.43
N HIS A 59 26.95 -0.15 14.12
CA HIS A 59 28.25 -0.12 14.83
C HIS A 59 29.27 -1.13 14.28
N ALA A 60 29.17 -1.49 13.00
CA ALA A 60 30.03 -2.50 12.37
C ALA A 60 31.54 -2.22 12.46
N LYS A 61 31.93 -0.95 12.68
CA LYS A 61 33.32 -0.51 12.82
C LYS A 61 33.82 -0.46 14.28
N ALA A 62 33.00 -0.79 15.27
CA ALA A 62 33.34 -0.72 16.69
C ALA A 62 32.81 -1.94 17.47
N PRO A 63 33.35 -3.16 17.22
CA PRO A 63 32.79 -4.40 17.73
C PRO A 63 32.84 -4.54 19.26
N GLU A 64 33.88 -4.05 19.93
CA GLU A 64 33.94 -4.11 21.41
C GLU A 64 32.86 -3.21 22.02
N ALA A 65 32.72 -1.96 21.55
CA ALA A 65 31.69 -1.03 22.00
C ALA A 65 30.28 -1.53 21.66
N ALA A 66 30.09 -2.15 20.49
CA ALA A 66 28.83 -2.79 20.11
C ALA A 66 28.48 -3.98 21.04
N THR A 67 29.48 -4.70 21.52
CA THR A 67 29.29 -5.80 22.48
C THR A 67 28.82 -5.26 23.83
N GLU A 68 29.45 -4.21 24.36
CA GLU A 68 29.00 -3.58 25.61
C GLU A 68 27.59 -3.01 25.49
N LYS A 69 27.29 -2.28 24.40
CA LYS A 69 25.93 -1.81 24.12
C LYS A 69 24.93 -2.97 24.05
N SER A 70 25.30 -4.11 23.46
CA SER A 70 24.41 -5.27 23.38
C SER A 70 24.13 -5.88 24.76
N LYS A 71 25.13 -5.94 25.65
CA LYS A 71 24.94 -6.36 27.05
C LYS A 71 23.96 -5.43 27.77
N ASP A 72 24.10 -4.12 27.61
CA ASP A 72 23.19 -3.14 28.20
C ASP A 72 21.75 -3.32 27.69
N LEU A 73 21.56 -3.45 26.38
CA LEU A 73 20.24 -3.68 25.77
C LEU A 73 19.58 -4.96 26.30
N VAL A 74 20.35 -6.04 26.46
CA VAL A 74 19.85 -7.30 27.05
C VAL A 74 19.50 -7.09 28.52
N ARG A 75 20.34 -6.40 29.31
CA ARG A 75 20.06 -6.13 30.73
C ARG A 75 18.78 -5.30 30.90
N MET A 76 18.58 -4.27 30.07
CA MET A 76 17.35 -3.47 30.05
C MET A 76 16.12 -4.32 29.71
N ALA A 77 16.21 -5.19 28.71
CA ALA A 77 15.11 -6.08 28.34
C ALA A 77 14.79 -7.09 29.47
N VAL A 78 15.80 -7.68 30.10
CA VAL A 78 15.63 -8.58 31.26
C VAL A 78 15.00 -7.86 32.45
N ALA A 79 15.41 -6.63 32.73
CA ALA A 79 14.84 -5.84 33.83
C ALA A 79 13.33 -5.60 33.65
N LYS A 80 12.90 -5.25 32.43
CA LYS A 80 11.47 -5.16 32.11
C LYS A 80 10.77 -6.51 32.16
N ALA A 81 11.38 -7.55 31.59
CA ALA A 81 10.78 -8.88 31.51
C ALA A 81 10.37 -9.43 32.88
N ARG A 82 11.15 -9.14 33.93
CA ARG A 82 10.83 -9.49 35.32
C ARG A 82 9.49 -8.94 35.80
N LEU A 83 9.08 -7.79 35.30
CA LEU A 83 7.85 -7.08 35.69
C LEU A 83 6.69 -7.30 34.70
N LEU A 84 6.90 -8.05 33.61
CA LEU A 84 5.81 -8.41 32.71
C LEU A 84 4.79 -9.29 33.45
N THR A 85 3.51 -9.10 33.14
CA THR A 85 2.40 -9.88 33.67
C THR A 85 1.65 -10.55 32.52
N PRO A 86 0.99 -11.70 32.75
CA PRO A 86 0.16 -12.31 31.72
C PRO A 86 -1.04 -11.39 31.46
N LEU A 87 -1.26 -11.05 30.20
CA LEU A 87 -2.38 -10.19 29.80
C LEU A 87 -3.44 -11.03 29.08
N LYS A 88 -4.70 -10.76 29.40
CA LYS A 88 -5.83 -11.42 28.74
C LYS A 88 -5.98 -10.85 27.33
N GLU A 89 -6.17 -11.75 26.38
CA GLU A 89 -6.49 -11.37 25.01
C GLU A 89 -8.01 -11.32 24.87
N GLU A 90 -8.51 -10.20 24.40
CA GLU A 90 -9.92 -10.08 24.09
C GLU A 90 -10.19 -10.65 22.69
N ILE A 91 -11.17 -11.53 22.63
CA ILE A 91 -11.69 -12.08 21.39
C ILE A 91 -12.77 -11.13 20.89
N ILE A 92 -12.52 -10.55 19.72
CA ILE A 92 -13.40 -9.59 19.07
C ILE A 92 -14.14 -10.33 17.95
N PRO A 93 -15.49 -10.34 17.92
CA PRO A 93 -16.23 -10.89 16.80
C PRO A 93 -15.98 -10.08 15.52
N VAL A 94 -16.00 -10.75 14.38
CA VAL A 94 -15.78 -10.13 13.06
C VAL A 94 -17.09 -10.16 12.28
N GLU A 95 -17.53 -8.99 11.84
CA GLU A 95 -18.58 -8.85 10.83
C GLU A 95 -18.11 -9.52 9.53
N ARG A 96 -18.86 -10.50 9.03
CA ARG A 96 -18.45 -11.38 7.92
C ARG A 96 -18.72 -10.74 6.55
N ARG A 97 -18.38 -9.46 6.43
CA ARG A 97 -18.54 -8.64 5.24
C ARG A 97 -17.28 -7.85 4.97
N GLY A 98 -16.88 -7.76 3.71
CA GLY A 98 -15.78 -6.90 3.25
C GLY A 98 -16.28 -5.60 2.60
N LEU A 99 -15.48 -4.55 2.70
CA LEU A 99 -15.64 -3.32 1.94
C LEU A 99 -14.47 -3.15 0.97
N VAL A 100 -14.76 -2.95 -0.31
CA VAL A 100 -13.75 -2.62 -1.34
C VAL A 100 -13.98 -1.20 -1.82
N ILE A 101 -12.94 -0.36 -1.76
CA ILE A 101 -12.99 1.05 -2.15
C ILE A 101 -12.30 1.24 -3.51
N GLY A 102 -13.09 1.47 -4.56
CA GLY A 102 -12.66 1.67 -5.94
C GLY A 102 -13.12 0.53 -6.85
N GLY A 103 -13.94 0.82 -7.84
CA GLY A 103 -14.54 -0.11 -8.81
C GLY A 103 -13.70 -0.32 -10.07
N GLY A 104 -12.39 -0.11 -10.01
CA GLY A 104 -11.47 -0.47 -11.08
C GLY A 104 -11.21 -1.98 -11.17
N LEU A 105 -10.37 -2.42 -12.11
CA LEU A 105 -10.01 -3.84 -12.29
C LEU A 105 -9.61 -4.52 -10.98
N SER A 106 -8.71 -3.91 -10.19
CA SER A 106 -8.27 -4.48 -8.91
C SER A 106 -9.40 -4.61 -7.89
N GLY A 107 -10.26 -3.60 -7.77
CA GLY A 107 -11.36 -3.66 -6.80
C GLY A 107 -12.45 -4.64 -7.20
N MET A 108 -12.83 -4.67 -8.47
CA MET A 108 -13.74 -5.70 -9.00
C MET A 108 -13.17 -7.11 -8.81
N THR A 109 -11.87 -7.30 -9.04
CA THR A 109 -11.19 -8.59 -8.82
C THR A 109 -11.21 -8.98 -7.34
N ALA A 110 -10.89 -8.05 -6.44
CA ALA A 110 -10.87 -8.30 -5.00
C ALA A 110 -12.29 -8.60 -4.46
N ALA A 111 -13.30 -7.85 -4.90
CA ALA A 111 -14.69 -8.05 -4.52
C ALA A 111 -15.20 -9.43 -4.98
N LEU A 112 -14.95 -9.79 -6.24
CA LEU A 112 -15.31 -11.09 -6.78
C LEU A 112 -14.57 -12.23 -6.05
N ALA A 113 -13.30 -12.05 -5.72
CA ALA A 113 -12.53 -13.05 -4.98
C ALA A 113 -13.04 -13.27 -3.55
N LEU A 114 -13.47 -12.22 -2.85
CA LEU A 114 -14.12 -12.35 -1.53
C LEU A 114 -15.48 -13.05 -1.66
N ALA A 115 -16.28 -12.63 -2.64
CA ALA A 115 -17.63 -13.13 -2.84
C ALA A 115 -17.66 -14.61 -3.27
N ASN A 116 -16.74 -15.02 -4.14
CA ASN A 116 -16.57 -16.43 -4.52
C ASN A 116 -16.13 -17.33 -3.36
N GLN A 117 -15.55 -16.77 -2.30
CA GLN A 117 -15.24 -17.49 -1.06
C GLN A 117 -16.42 -17.53 -0.08
N GLY A 118 -17.56 -16.92 -0.42
CA GLY A 118 -18.78 -16.92 0.39
C GLY A 118 -18.93 -15.74 1.35
N PHE A 119 -18.09 -14.70 1.24
CA PHE A 119 -18.21 -13.49 2.06
C PHE A 119 -19.02 -12.41 1.34
N GLU A 120 -19.91 -11.75 2.07
CA GLU A 120 -20.57 -10.56 1.54
C GLU A 120 -19.53 -9.46 1.26
N CYS A 121 -19.70 -8.72 0.17
CA CYS A 121 -18.80 -7.65 -0.20
C CYS A 121 -19.58 -6.44 -0.67
N VAL A 122 -19.23 -5.25 -0.15
CA VAL A 122 -19.70 -3.99 -0.70
C VAL A 122 -18.58 -3.38 -1.54
N LEU A 123 -18.86 -3.11 -2.81
CA LEU A 123 -17.93 -2.47 -3.74
C LEU A 123 -18.35 -1.01 -3.94
N LEU A 124 -17.53 -0.08 -3.45
CA LEU A 124 -17.73 1.36 -3.64
C LEU A 124 -17.03 1.84 -4.91
N GLU A 125 -17.73 2.62 -5.72
CA GLU A 125 -17.17 3.35 -6.85
C GLU A 125 -17.63 4.80 -6.79
N LYS A 126 -16.68 5.72 -6.95
CA LYS A 126 -16.94 7.16 -6.89
C LYS A 126 -17.61 7.67 -8.16
N GLU A 127 -17.34 7.02 -9.29
CA GLU A 127 -17.95 7.30 -10.57
C GLU A 127 -19.29 6.57 -10.74
N LYS A 128 -20.06 6.96 -11.76
CA LYS A 128 -21.33 6.28 -12.09
C LYS A 128 -21.13 4.86 -12.63
N GLU A 129 -19.93 4.55 -13.14
CA GLU A 129 -19.61 3.29 -13.77
C GLU A 129 -18.31 2.67 -13.27
N LEU A 130 -18.35 1.36 -13.05
CA LEU A 130 -17.18 0.52 -12.80
C LEU A 130 -16.23 0.48 -14.01
N GLY A 131 -14.95 0.21 -13.74
CA GLY A 131 -13.94 -0.11 -14.76
C GLY A 131 -12.60 0.61 -14.55
N GLY A 132 -12.63 1.81 -13.97
CA GLY A 132 -11.43 2.62 -13.75
C GLY A 132 -10.57 2.78 -15.02
N ASN A 133 -9.24 2.70 -14.89
CA ASN A 133 -8.31 2.85 -16.00
C ASN A 133 -8.44 1.79 -17.10
N LEU A 134 -9.06 0.63 -16.82
CA LEU A 134 -9.22 -0.43 -17.82
C LEU A 134 -10.12 0.01 -18.99
N LYS A 135 -11.02 0.98 -18.76
CA LYS A 135 -11.89 1.58 -19.79
C LYS A 135 -11.09 2.16 -20.96
N HIS A 136 -9.88 2.65 -20.69
CA HIS A 136 -9.03 3.32 -21.69
C HIS A 136 -8.00 2.38 -22.34
N LEU A 137 -8.08 1.06 -22.11
CA LEU A 137 -7.15 0.07 -22.65
C LEU A 137 -7.86 -0.84 -23.64
N PHE A 138 -7.47 -0.81 -24.92
CA PHE A 138 -8.18 -1.53 -25.98
C PHE A 138 -7.44 -2.77 -26.51
N PHE A 139 -6.13 -2.81 -26.31
CA PHE A 139 -5.26 -3.92 -26.69
C PHE A 139 -4.06 -3.99 -25.74
N THR A 140 -3.40 -5.14 -25.72
CA THR A 140 -2.22 -5.43 -24.87
C THR A 140 -1.10 -6.09 -25.69
N LEU A 141 0.10 -6.15 -25.12
CA LEU A 141 1.24 -6.85 -25.72
C LEU A 141 0.94 -8.34 -25.93
N ASN A 142 0.31 -8.98 -24.95
CA ASN A 142 -0.03 -10.41 -24.97
C ASN A 142 -1.23 -10.75 -25.88
N LYS A 143 -1.70 -9.80 -26.71
CA LYS A 143 -2.88 -9.94 -27.59
C LYS A 143 -4.20 -10.24 -26.88
N ASN A 144 -4.24 -10.19 -25.55
CA ASN A 144 -5.47 -10.23 -24.77
C ASN A 144 -6.30 -8.97 -25.02
N ASN A 145 -7.63 -9.13 -25.04
CA ASN A 145 -8.57 -8.03 -25.21
C ASN A 145 -9.01 -7.48 -23.83
N PRO A 146 -8.56 -6.28 -23.42
CA PRO A 146 -8.89 -5.73 -22.10
C PRO A 146 -10.35 -5.28 -21.98
N GLN A 147 -11.02 -4.96 -23.09
CA GLN A 147 -12.44 -4.59 -23.10
C GLN A 147 -13.33 -5.81 -22.87
N ASN A 148 -12.95 -6.97 -23.42
CA ASN A 148 -13.61 -8.24 -23.08
C ASN A 148 -13.43 -8.57 -21.60
N LEU A 149 -12.20 -8.46 -21.08
CA LEU A 149 -11.92 -8.64 -19.65
C LEU A 149 -12.77 -7.70 -18.78
N LEU A 150 -12.87 -6.43 -19.17
CA LEU A 150 -13.70 -5.44 -18.48
C LEU A 150 -15.18 -5.83 -18.49
N ALA A 151 -15.73 -6.21 -19.64
CA ALA A 151 -17.11 -6.63 -19.77
C ALA A 151 -17.40 -7.87 -18.92
N GLU A 152 -16.55 -8.90 -19.00
CA GLU A 152 -16.69 -10.14 -18.24
C GLU A 152 -16.63 -9.92 -16.73
N ILE A 153 -15.68 -9.12 -16.24
CA ILE A 153 -15.56 -8.90 -14.79
C ILE A 153 -16.69 -8.00 -14.27
N LYS A 154 -17.12 -7.01 -15.07
CA LYS A 154 -18.25 -6.13 -14.71
C LYS A 154 -19.55 -6.93 -14.63
N ASP A 155 -19.80 -7.81 -15.60
CA ASP A 155 -20.96 -8.70 -15.61
C ASP A 155 -20.96 -9.64 -14.38
N LYS A 156 -19.82 -10.30 -14.11
CA LYS A 156 -19.67 -11.16 -12.93
C LYS A 156 -19.92 -10.40 -11.63
N VAL A 157 -19.41 -9.18 -11.49
CA VAL A 157 -19.59 -8.37 -10.28
C VAL A 157 -21.04 -7.91 -10.10
N LEU A 158 -21.68 -7.42 -11.16
CA LEU A 158 -23.05 -6.90 -11.09
C LEU A 158 -24.09 -8.00 -10.85
N ASN A 159 -23.82 -9.22 -11.32
CA ASN A 159 -24.73 -10.36 -11.19
C ASN A 159 -24.43 -11.26 -9.97
N HIS A 160 -23.40 -10.95 -9.17
CA HIS A 160 -23.04 -11.78 -8.02
C HIS A 160 -23.93 -11.47 -6.80
N SER A 161 -24.64 -12.48 -6.28
CA SER A 161 -25.60 -12.30 -5.17
C SER A 161 -25.01 -11.76 -3.86
N LEU A 162 -23.72 -12.04 -3.61
CA LEU A 162 -22.99 -11.55 -2.44
C LEU A 162 -22.27 -10.21 -2.64
N ILE A 163 -22.37 -9.57 -3.81
CA ILE A 163 -21.74 -8.27 -4.07
C ILE A 163 -22.80 -7.19 -4.14
N THR A 164 -22.72 -6.21 -3.25
CA THR A 164 -23.49 -4.97 -3.34
C THR A 164 -22.62 -3.89 -3.96
N VAL A 165 -22.99 -3.38 -5.14
CA VAL A 165 -22.28 -2.27 -5.78
C VAL A 165 -22.92 -0.95 -5.39
N CYS A 166 -22.12 -0.02 -4.86
CA CYS A 166 -22.52 1.36 -4.63
C CYS A 166 -21.68 2.27 -5.53
N ALA A 167 -22.20 2.56 -6.72
CA ALA A 167 -21.65 3.56 -7.63
C ALA A 167 -22.09 4.98 -7.23
N ASP A 168 -21.38 5.99 -7.75
CA ASP A 168 -21.61 7.40 -7.41
C ASP A 168 -21.58 7.65 -5.88
N ALA A 169 -20.66 6.96 -5.20
CA ALA A 169 -20.58 6.98 -3.74
C ALA A 169 -19.14 7.26 -3.28
N LYS A 170 -19.00 8.20 -2.35
CA LYS A 170 -17.72 8.56 -1.73
C LYS A 170 -17.72 8.26 -0.24
N VAL A 171 -16.56 7.86 0.28
CA VAL A 171 -16.37 7.66 1.72
C VAL A 171 -16.29 9.01 2.40
N LYS A 172 -17.19 9.26 3.36
CA LYS A 172 -17.17 10.49 4.18
C LYS A 172 -16.44 10.28 5.50
N GLN A 173 -16.62 9.10 6.11
CA GLN A 173 -16.00 8.79 7.40
C GLN A 173 -15.87 7.28 7.57
N VAL A 174 -14.79 6.86 8.21
CA VAL A 174 -14.62 5.48 8.68
C VAL A 174 -14.37 5.50 10.18
N LYS A 175 -15.10 4.68 10.92
CA LYS A 175 -14.94 4.45 12.36
C LYS A 175 -14.77 2.97 12.62
N GLY A 176 -14.30 2.64 13.81
CA GLY A 176 -14.16 1.25 14.25
C GLY A 176 -12.75 0.70 14.06
N TYR A 177 -12.66 -0.62 14.02
CA TYR A 177 -11.43 -1.39 14.05
C TYR A 177 -11.62 -2.71 13.32
N VAL A 178 -10.55 -3.48 13.14
CA VAL A 178 -10.59 -4.79 12.47
C VAL A 178 -11.73 -5.66 13.04
N GLY A 179 -12.60 -6.13 12.15
CA GLY A 179 -13.79 -6.91 12.50
C GLY A 179 -15.05 -6.09 12.72
N ASN A 180 -14.96 -4.80 13.07
CA ASN A 180 -16.11 -3.95 13.40
C ASN A 180 -15.87 -2.52 12.91
N PHE A 181 -15.85 -2.34 11.59
CA PHE A 181 -15.81 -1.02 10.98
C PHE A 181 -17.21 -0.55 10.61
N ASP A 182 -17.43 0.76 10.77
CA ASP A 182 -18.59 1.47 10.23
C ASP A 182 -18.10 2.53 9.25
N THR A 183 -18.47 2.38 7.99
CA THR A 183 -18.15 3.34 6.93
C THR A 183 -19.39 4.11 6.52
N ILE A 184 -19.32 5.43 6.67
CA ILE A 184 -20.36 6.34 6.21
C ILE A 184 -20.01 6.75 4.78
N ILE A 185 -20.92 6.45 3.86
CA ILE A 185 -20.82 6.85 2.45
C ILE A 185 -21.87 7.91 2.12
N VAL A 186 -21.52 8.76 1.16
CA VAL A 186 -22.41 9.77 0.59
C VAL A 186 -22.51 9.53 -0.91
N SER A 187 -23.74 9.39 -1.39
CA SER A 187 -24.10 9.56 -2.81
C SER A 187 -24.93 10.84 -2.97
N GLU A 188 -25.12 11.32 -4.21
CA GLU A 188 -25.90 12.55 -4.48
C GLU A 188 -27.29 12.55 -3.83
N GLN A 189 -27.86 11.36 -3.56
CA GLN A 189 -29.24 11.20 -3.11
C GLN A 189 -29.38 10.72 -1.65
N LYS A 190 -28.32 10.19 -1.02
CA LYS A 190 -28.42 9.57 0.31
C LYS A 190 -27.09 9.48 1.05
N THR A 191 -27.12 9.65 2.38
CA THR A 191 -26.05 9.19 3.28
C THR A 191 -26.44 7.83 3.84
N SER A 192 -25.52 6.85 3.78
CA SER A 192 -25.75 5.51 4.34
C SER A 192 -24.53 5.02 5.11
N GLN A 193 -24.76 4.12 6.06
CA GLN A 193 -23.73 3.48 6.87
C GLN A 193 -23.61 2.02 6.45
N ILE A 194 -22.37 1.55 6.29
CA ILE A 194 -22.05 0.17 5.95
C ILE A 194 -21.18 -0.38 7.08
N SER A 195 -21.68 -1.39 7.77
CA SER A 195 -20.89 -2.16 8.75
C SER A 195 -20.18 -3.31 8.04
N HIS A 196 -18.89 -3.51 8.32
CA HIS A 196 -18.05 -4.54 7.70
C HIS A 196 -16.83 -4.87 8.58
N GLY A 197 -16.18 -6.01 8.32
CA GLY A 197 -15.04 -6.48 9.10
C GLY A 197 -13.67 -6.07 8.57
N VAL A 198 -13.56 -5.83 7.26
CA VAL A 198 -12.29 -5.54 6.57
C VAL A 198 -12.46 -4.56 5.42
N ILE A 199 -11.40 -3.84 5.10
CA ILE A 199 -11.33 -2.85 4.02
C ILE A 199 -10.23 -3.21 3.03
N ILE A 200 -10.53 -3.20 1.74
CA ILE A 200 -9.53 -3.28 0.66
C ILE A 200 -9.55 -1.97 -0.12
N ILE A 201 -8.43 -1.27 -0.15
CA ILE A 201 -8.23 -0.04 -0.92
C ILE A 201 -7.77 -0.40 -2.33
N ALA A 202 -8.55 0.01 -3.33
CA ALA A 202 -8.33 -0.25 -4.75
C ALA A 202 -8.60 1.02 -5.60
N THR A 203 -8.31 2.19 -5.05
CA THR A 203 -8.65 3.53 -5.59
C THR A 203 -7.90 3.93 -6.87
N GLY A 204 -6.96 3.09 -7.31
CA GLY A 204 -6.21 3.30 -8.54
C GLY A 204 -5.22 4.45 -8.49
N ALA A 205 -4.87 4.95 -9.67
CA ALA A 205 -3.94 6.06 -9.91
C ALA A 205 -4.34 6.72 -11.24
N MET A 206 -3.72 7.85 -11.59
CA MET A 206 -4.04 8.63 -12.78
C MET A 206 -2.83 8.76 -13.71
N GLU A 207 -3.07 8.98 -15.00
CA GLU A 207 -2.03 9.42 -15.93
C GLU A 207 -1.76 10.91 -15.72
N LEU A 208 -0.50 11.26 -15.48
CA LEU A 208 -0.05 12.65 -15.42
C LEU A 208 -0.42 13.35 -16.72
N GLN A 209 -1.00 14.55 -16.63
CA GLN A 209 -1.14 15.44 -17.77
C GLN A 209 0.17 16.25 -17.90
N PRO A 210 1.03 15.98 -18.89
CA PRO A 210 2.31 16.67 -19.00
C PRO A 210 2.14 18.15 -19.31
N ASP A 211 3.06 18.98 -18.84
CA ASP A 211 3.20 20.40 -19.21
C ASP A 211 4.40 20.65 -20.14
N GLU A 212 5.14 19.59 -20.46
CA GLU A 212 6.30 19.57 -21.35
C GLU A 212 5.94 19.07 -22.77
N TYR A 213 6.86 19.29 -23.72
CA TYR A 213 6.79 18.74 -25.09
C TYR A 213 5.53 19.10 -25.90
N LEU A 214 5.04 20.34 -25.74
CA LEU A 214 3.87 20.88 -26.46
C LEU A 214 2.55 20.12 -26.20
N TYR A 215 2.48 19.33 -25.13
CA TYR A 215 1.23 18.69 -24.73
C TYR A 215 0.14 19.72 -24.45
N GLY A 216 -1.06 19.49 -24.99
CA GLY A 216 -2.19 20.42 -24.90
C GLY A 216 -2.05 21.70 -25.73
N LYS A 217 -0.89 21.92 -26.37
CA LYS A 217 -0.63 23.08 -27.24
C LYS A 217 -0.68 22.72 -28.73
N HIS A 218 -0.31 21.48 -29.08
CA HIS A 218 -0.30 20.99 -30.46
C HIS A 218 -1.19 19.75 -30.61
N GLU A 219 -2.02 19.71 -31.66
CA GLU A 219 -3.05 18.66 -31.86
C GLU A 219 -2.48 17.25 -32.11
N LYS A 220 -1.27 17.15 -32.68
CA LYS A 220 -0.59 15.87 -32.94
C LYS A 220 0.24 15.33 -31.76
N VAL A 221 0.08 15.91 -30.56
CA VAL A 221 0.78 15.47 -29.33
C VAL A 221 -0.20 14.75 -28.41
N PHE A 222 0.05 13.46 -28.16
CA PHE A 222 -0.80 12.58 -27.36
C PHE A 222 -0.04 12.03 -26.15
N THR A 223 -0.74 11.65 -25.08
CA THR A 223 -0.18 10.67 -24.15
C THR A 223 -0.29 9.25 -24.73
N GLN A 224 0.47 8.29 -24.21
CA GLN A 224 0.38 6.90 -24.67
C GLN A 224 -1.01 6.29 -24.47
N GLN A 225 -1.73 6.67 -23.40
CA GLN A 225 -3.11 6.23 -23.20
C GLN A 225 -4.02 6.78 -24.31
N LYS A 226 -4.00 8.10 -24.54
CA LYS A 226 -4.80 8.75 -25.58
C LYS A 226 -4.46 8.25 -26.99
N LEU A 227 -3.18 8.01 -27.28
CA LEU A 227 -2.77 7.41 -28.55
C LEU A 227 -3.36 6.02 -28.73
N GLY A 228 -3.32 5.18 -27.68
CA GLY A 228 -3.90 3.83 -27.73
C GLY A 228 -5.41 3.85 -27.99
N GLU A 229 -6.13 4.78 -27.35
CA GLU A 229 -7.55 5.02 -27.58
C GLU A 229 -7.85 5.53 -28.99
N ALA A 230 -7.06 6.48 -29.50
CA ALA A 230 -7.21 7.01 -30.85
C ALA A 230 -6.98 5.94 -31.93
N ILE A 231 -5.98 5.08 -31.74
CA ILE A 231 -5.72 3.93 -32.61
C ILE A 231 -6.91 2.95 -32.59
N ALA A 232 -7.46 2.66 -31.41
CA ALA A 232 -8.53 1.68 -31.26
C ALA A 232 -9.88 2.16 -31.79
N THR A 233 -10.18 3.44 -31.62
CA THR A 233 -11.43 4.07 -32.07
C THR A 233 -11.41 4.44 -33.55
N GLY A 234 -10.24 4.36 -34.20
CA GLY A 234 -10.07 4.69 -35.62
C GLY A 234 -10.06 6.19 -35.91
N SER A 235 -9.81 7.03 -34.89
CA SER A 235 -9.69 8.47 -35.06
C SER A 235 -8.36 8.91 -35.70
N LEU A 236 -7.37 8.01 -35.72
CA LEU A 236 -6.13 8.16 -36.48
C LEU A 236 -6.11 7.15 -37.62
N HIS A 237 -5.68 7.61 -38.80
CA HIS A 237 -5.61 6.80 -40.01
C HIS A 237 -4.17 6.43 -40.35
N GLN A 238 -4.00 5.50 -41.30
CA GLN A 238 -2.68 5.07 -41.77
C GLN A 238 -1.79 6.25 -42.19
N SER A 239 -2.38 7.29 -42.77
CA SER A 239 -1.70 8.51 -43.23
C SER A 239 -1.10 9.34 -42.09
N ASP A 240 -1.62 9.25 -40.87
CA ASP A 240 -1.08 9.95 -39.69
C ASP A 240 0.23 9.31 -39.20
N PHE A 241 0.44 8.02 -39.53
CA PHE A 241 1.58 7.22 -39.06
C PHE A 241 2.75 7.23 -40.05
N LYS A 242 3.25 8.40 -40.46
CA LYS A 242 4.47 8.49 -41.29
C LYS A 242 5.74 8.42 -40.44
N ASN A 243 5.91 9.40 -39.55
CA ASN A 243 7.04 9.49 -38.62
C ASN A 243 6.48 9.63 -37.21
N VAL A 244 6.47 8.55 -36.43
CA VAL A 244 5.95 8.56 -35.06
C VAL A 244 7.10 8.63 -34.09
N LEU A 245 7.08 9.62 -33.21
CA LEU A 245 8.04 9.75 -32.12
C LEU A 245 7.35 9.45 -30.79
N MET A 246 8.01 8.67 -29.94
CA MET A 246 7.56 8.40 -28.57
C MET A 246 8.66 8.80 -27.58
N ILE A 247 8.31 9.56 -26.54
CA ILE A 247 9.26 9.99 -25.50
C ILE A 247 8.94 9.25 -24.21
N GLN A 248 9.92 8.51 -23.70
CA GLN A 248 9.81 7.80 -22.42
C GLN A 248 10.02 8.73 -21.23
N CYS A 249 9.64 8.27 -20.04
CA CYS A 249 9.94 8.93 -18.77
C CYS A 249 9.43 10.39 -18.66
N VAL A 250 8.37 10.76 -19.38
CA VAL A 250 7.73 12.08 -19.28
C VAL A 250 7.10 12.21 -17.90
N GLY A 251 7.63 13.14 -17.09
CA GLY A 251 7.29 13.30 -15.68
C GLY A 251 7.61 12.10 -14.76
N SER A 252 8.44 11.13 -15.16
CA SER A 252 8.92 10.03 -14.29
C SER A 252 10.44 10.01 -14.26
N ARG A 253 11.04 9.51 -13.17
CA ARG A 253 12.50 9.54 -12.99
C ARG A 253 13.07 10.95 -13.16
N THR A 254 12.39 11.91 -12.53
CA THR A 254 12.83 13.30 -12.34
C THR A 254 13.11 13.54 -10.85
N PRO A 255 13.79 14.63 -10.46
CA PRO A 255 14.00 14.96 -9.05
C PRO A 255 12.71 15.00 -8.23
N GLU A 256 11.62 15.50 -8.83
CA GLU A 256 10.31 15.61 -8.17
C GLU A 256 9.57 14.28 -8.10
N ARG A 257 9.81 13.36 -9.06
CA ARG A 257 9.22 12.02 -9.13
C ARG A 257 10.32 11.00 -9.45
N PRO A 258 11.12 10.59 -8.45
CA PRO A 258 12.31 9.75 -8.69
C PRO A 258 11.97 8.32 -9.10
N TYR A 259 10.71 7.88 -8.90
CA TYR A 259 10.25 6.54 -9.23
C TYR A 259 10.03 6.33 -10.73
N CYS A 260 9.97 5.04 -11.11
CA CYS A 260 9.60 4.61 -12.45
C CYS A 260 8.12 4.22 -12.49
N SER A 261 7.38 4.72 -13.48
CA SER A 261 5.96 4.38 -13.69
C SER A 261 5.71 2.96 -14.20
N LYS A 262 6.75 2.16 -14.44
CA LYS A 262 6.76 0.71 -14.73
C LYS A 262 6.07 0.25 -16.02
N ILE A 263 4.95 0.86 -16.41
CA ILE A 263 4.11 0.47 -17.54
C ILE A 263 4.46 1.23 -18.84
N CYS A 264 5.13 2.37 -18.74
CA CYS A 264 5.34 3.31 -19.84
C CYS A 264 6.17 2.74 -21.00
N CYS A 265 7.19 1.92 -20.74
CA CYS A 265 7.97 1.25 -21.80
C CYS A 265 7.13 0.21 -22.54
N GLY A 266 6.38 -0.62 -21.82
CA GLY A 266 5.48 -1.59 -22.41
C GLY A 266 4.36 -0.93 -23.23
N ALA A 267 3.79 0.19 -22.74
CA ALA A 267 2.76 0.93 -23.46
C ALA A 267 3.28 1.51 -24.80
N ALA A 268 4.49 2.05 -24.82
CA ALA A 268 5.11 2.57 -26.04
C ALA A 268 5.36 1.45 -27.06
N ILE A 269 5.98 0.34 -26.64
CA ILE A 269 6.25 -0.82 -27.50
C ILE A 269 4.94 -1.40 -28.05
N LYS A 270 3.91 -1.51 -27.20
CA LYS A 270 2.58 -1.98 -27.58
C LYS A 270 1.97 -1.12 -28.68
N ASN A 271 1.95 0.20 -28.49
CA ASN A 271 1.42 1.12 -29.49
C ASN A 271 2.27 1.11 -30.76
N ALA A 272 3.60 1.03 -30.66
CA ALA A 272 4.51 0.95 -31.81
C ALA A 272 4.26 -0.29 -32.66
N LEU A 273 4.14 -1.48 -32.05
CA LEU A 273 3.81 -2.72 -32.75
C LEU A 273 2.43 -2.64 -33.41
N LYS A 274 1.44 -2.06 -32.73
CA LYS A 274 0.10 -1.88 -33.30
C LYS A 274 0.13 -0.93 -34.51
N ILE A 275 0.91 0.15 -34.44
CA ILE A 275 1.11 1.07 -35.57
C ILE A 275 1.80 0.35 -36.73
N LYS A 276 2.83 -0.47 -36.49
CA LYS A 276 3.48 -1.27 -37.55
C LYS A 276 2.53 -2.26 -38.22
N GLN A 277 1.55 -2.80 -37.50
CA GLN A 277 0.50 -3.64 -38.08
C GLN A 277 -0.43 -2.84 -39.01
N LEU A 278 -0.75 -1.59 -38.66
CA LEU A 278 -1.61 -0.71 -39.46
C LEU A 278 -0.86 -0.08 -40.65
N ASN A 279 0.39 0.30 -40.43
CA ASN A 279 1.30 0.86 -41.42
C ASN A 279 2.69 0.24 -41.29
N PRO A 280 3.00 -0.82 -42.05
CA PRO A 280 4.33 -1.46 -42.02
C PRO A 280 5.48 -0.51 -42.38
N LEU A 281 5.21 0.54 -43.15
CA LEU A 281 6.19 1.55 -43.58
C LEU A 281 6.36 2.71 -42.60
N ALA A 282 5.63 2.74 -41.48
CA ALA A 282 5.77 3.80 -40.48
C ALA A 282 7.20 3.83 -39.92
N ASN A 283 7.84 5.01 -39.90
CA ASN A 283 9.08 5.20 -39.17
C ASN A 283 8.74 5.50 -37.71
N ILE A 284 9.21 4.67 -36.78
CA ILE A 284 8.90 4.83 -35.35
C ILE A 284 10.18 4.97 -34.57
N TYR A 285 10.26 6.03 -33.78
CA TYR A 285 11.39 6.36 -32.91
C TYR A 285 10.92 6.38 -31.46
N ILE A 286 11.67 5.74 -30.57
CA ILE A 286 11.42 5.75 -29.12
C ILE A 286 12.64 6.35 -28.43
N PHE A 287 12.48 7.55 -27.87
CA PHE A 287 13.51 8.20 -27.05
C PHE A 287 13.42 7.69 -25.63
N TYR A 288 14.49 7.11 -25.10
CA TYR A 288 14.46 6.43 -23.81
C TYR A 288 15.70 6.66 -22.95
N LYS A 289 15.55 6.55 -21.62
CA LYS A 289 16.69 6.46 -20.69
C LYS A 289 17.18 5.02 -20.57
N ASP A 290 16.25 4.14 -20.18
CA ASP A 290 16.40 2.68 -20.14
C ASP A 290 15.08 2.02 -20.59
N ILE A 291 15.16 0.93 -21.35
CA ILE A 291 13.99 0.11 -21.69
C ILE A 291 13.73 -0.86 -20.54
N ARG A 292 12.51 -0.83 -20.00
CA ARG A 292 12.10 -1.64 -18.84
C ARG A 292 10.98 -2.61 -19.19
N THR A 293 11.25 -3.54 -20.10
CA THR A 293 10.41 -4.68 -20.46
C THR A 293 10.78 -5.93 -19.68
N TYR A 294 10.66 -5.87 -18.35
CA TYR A 294 11.13 -6.94 -17.47
C TYR A 294 10.32 -8.25 -17.61
N GLY A 295 10.96 -9.37 -17.27
CA GLY A 295 10.39 -10.71 -17.36
C GLY A 295 10.19 -11.13 -18.82
N PHE A 296 9.05 -11.76 -19.10
CA PHE A 296 8.70 -12.22 -20.46
C PHE A 296 8.39 -11.06 -21.43
N ASN A 297 8.31 -9.82 -20.95
CA ASN A 297 8.03 -8.68 -21.83
C ASN A 297 9.20 -8.32 -22.74
N GLU A 298 10.41 -8.85 -22.49
CA GLU A 298 11.61 -8.60 -23.29
C GLU A 298 11.47 -9.08 -24.73
N ASP A 299 10.68 -10.13 -24.96
CA ASP A 299 10.43 -10.64 -26.31
C ASP A 299 9.66 -9.63 -27.17
N PHE A 300 8.77 -8.81 -26.59
CA PHE A 300 8.09 -7.74 -27.32
C PHE A 300 9.03 -6.58 -27.68
N TYR A 301 10.02 -6.30 -26.83
CA TYR A 301 11.07 -5.34 -27.18
C TYR A 301 11.89 -5.85 -28.38
N ARG A 302 12.26 -7.14 -28.38
CA ARG A 302 12.91 -7.77 -29.53
C ARG A 302 12.03 -7.73 -30.79
N GLU A 303 10.74 -8.03 -30.66
CA GLU A 303 9.77 -7.95 -31.76
C GLU A 303 9.71 -6.54 -32.35
N ALA A 304 9.62 -5.50 -31.51
CA ALA A 304 9.58 -4.11 -31.96
C ALA A 304 10.86 -3.72 -32.71
N ARG A 305 12.03 -4.12 -32.22
CA ARG A 305 13.30 -3.90 -32.93
C ARG A 305 13.33 -4.61 -34.28
N ASN A 306 12.88 -5.86 -34.35
CA ASN A 306 12.81 -6.61 -35.60
C ASN A 306 11.80 -6.01 -36.59
N ALA A 307 10.74 -5.37 -36.10
CA ALA A 307 9.79 -4.60 -36.92
C ALA A 307 10.33 -3.24 -37.39
N GLY A 308 11.59 -2.90 -37.08
CA GLY A 308 12.24 -1.66 -37.50
C GLY A 308 11.85 -0.45 -36.65
N VAL A 309 11.48 -0.64 -35.38
CA VAL A 309 11.36 0.46 -34.41
C VAL A 309 12.77 0.86 -33.94
N VAL A 310 13.08 2.14 -34.05
CA VAL A 310 14.39 2.70 -33.68
C VAL A 310 14.33 3.21 -32.25
N PHE A 311 15.32 2.83 -31.44
CA PHE A 311 15.42 3.22 -30.04
C PHE A 311 16.63 4.13 -29.87
N ILE A 312 16.42 5.37 -29.42
CA ILE A 312 17.49 6.36 -29.24
C ILE A 312 17.60 6.69 -27.75
N ARG A 313 18.78 6.48 -27.19
CA ARG A 313 19.02 6.70 -25.77
C ARG A 313 19.28 8.17 -25.50
N TYR A 314 18.66 8.72 -24.45
CA TYR A 314 18.94 10.06 -23.93
C TYR A 314 19.14 10.01 -22.41
N ASP A 315 19.75 11.07 -21.85
CA ASP A 315 19.98 11.22 -20.41
C ASP A 315 19.41 12.57 -19.90
N ASP A 316 19.56 12.82 -18.60
CA ASP A 316 19.04 14.05 -17.99
C ASP A 316 19.78 15.34 -18.39
N MET A 317 21.00 15.22 -18.91
CA MET A 317 21.77 16.36 -19.42
C MET A 317 21.42 16.66 -20.88
N HIS A 318 21.00 15.64 -21.64
CA HIS A 318 20.69 15.71 -23.05
C HIS A 318 19.22 15.34 -23.31
N LYS A 319 18.29 16.05 -22.67
CA LYS A 319 16.86 15.84 -22.91
C LYS A 319 16.47 16.21 -24.35
N PRO A 320 15.52 15.49 -24.97
CA PRO A 320 14.98 15.87 -26.26
C PRO A 320 14.42 17.28 -26.23
N LEU A 321 14.64 18.05 -27.30
CA LEU A 321 14.03 19.36 -27.51
C LEU A 321 12.92 19.22 -28.55
N ILE A 322 11.71 19.63 -28.19
CA ILE A 322 10.55 19.61 -29.08
C ILE A 322 10.12 21.05 -29.37
N THR A 323 10.09 21.40 -30.65
CA THR A 323 9.67 22.71 -31.16
C THR A 323 8.63 22.53 -32.26
N GLU A 324 7.96 23.63 -32.61
CA GLU A 324 7.04 23.71 -33.74
C GLU A 324 7.55 24.79 -34.68
N GLU A 325 7.67 24.47 -35.97
CA GLU A 325 8.06 25.42 -37.02
C GLU A 325 7.09 25.28 -38.19
N SER A 326 6.42 26.37 -38.55
CA SER A 326 5.42 26.39 -39.64
C SER A 326 4.29 25.34 -39.49
N GLY A 327 3.90 25.01 -38.26
CA GLY A 327 2.89 23.99 -37.96
C GLY A 327 3.38 22.55 -38.01
N GLU A 328 4.68 22.33 -38.24
CA GLU A 328 5.30 21.00 -38.21
C GLU A 328 6.12 20.81 -36.92
N LEU A 329 5.97 19.65 -36.29
CA LEU A 329 6.77 19.29 -35.13
C LEU A 329 8.23 19.00 -35.54
N GLN A 330 9.15 19.47 -34.72
CA GLN A 330 10.57 19.15 -34.81
C GLN A 330 11.06 18.60 -33.47
N ALA A 331 11.84 17.53 -33.52
CA ALA A 331 12.40 16.87 -32.37
C ALA A 331 13.91 16.71 -32.55
N VAL A 332 14.68 17.34 -31.67
CA VAL A 332 16.14 17.23 -31.63
C VAL A 332 16.54 16.40 -30.42
N VAL A 333 17.38 15.38 -30.63
CA VAL A 333 17.95 14.58 -29.55
C VAL A 333 19.40 14.25 -29.85
N PHE A 334 20.25 14.22 -28.83
CA PHE A 334 21.61 13.72 -28.96
C PHE A 334 21.60 12.19 -28.99
N ASP A 335 22.16 11.58 -30.03
CA ASP A 335 22.33 10.13 -30.10
C ASP A 335 23.76 9.76 -29.69
N PRO A 336 23.94 9.05 -28.55
CA PRO A 336 25.26 8.70 -28.05
C PRO A 336 25.99 7.66 -28.90
N VAL A 337 25.31 6.95 -29.81
CA VAL A 337 25.94 5.96 -30.69
C VAL A 337 26.70 6.64 -31.83
N ILE A 338 26.13 7.70 -32.41
CA ILE A 338 26.77 8.47 -33.48
C ILE A 338 27.54 9.69 -32.95
N GLY A 339 27.23 10.17 -31.75
CA GLY A 339 27.90 11.32 -31.13
C GLY A 339 27.42 12.68 -31.66
N GLU A 340 26.21 12.74 -32.25
CA GLU A 340 25.67 13.95 -32.86
C GLU A 340 24.18 14.16 -32.51
N ASN A 341 23.70 15.39 -32.72
CA ASN A 341 22.27 15.70 -32.61
C ASN A 341 21.54 15.27 -33.88
N ILE A 342 20.45 14.53 -33.71
CA ILE A 342 19.57 14.09 -34.79
C ILE A 342 18.30 14.94 -34.77
N LEU A 343 17.90 15.45 -35.94
CA LEU A 343 16.61 16.10 -36.16
C LEU A 343 15.61 15.10 -36.75
N ILE A 344 14.50 14.90 -36.05
CA ILE A 344 13.35 14.11 -36.51
C ILE A 344 12.16 15.05 -36.66
N ARG A 345 11.41 14.92 -37.77
CA ARG A 345 10.15 15.63 -38.01
C ARG A 345 8.97 14.68 -37.84
N PRO A 346 8.44 14.52 -36.61
CA PRO A 346 7.35 13.58 -36.37
C PRO A 346 6.02 14.12 -36.91
N SER A 347 5.27 13.27 -37.60
CA SER A 347 3.85 13.52 -37.90
C SER A 347 2.95 13.30 -36.69
N LEU A 348 3.44 12.56 -35.69
CA LEU A 348 2.75 12.31 -34.42
C LEU A 348 3.77 12.13 -33.29
N LEU A 349 3.49 12.76 -32.14
CA LEU A 349 4.30 12.65 -30.93
C LEU A 349 3.48 12.00 -29.80
N ALA A 350 4.04 10.96 -29.18
CA ALA A 350 3.45 10.27 -28.04
C ALA A 350 4.30 10.42 -26.78
N LEU A 351 3.69 10.91 -25.71
CA LEU A 351 4.34 11.10 -24.42
C LEU A 351 4.00 9.96 -23.49
N SER A 352 5.01 9.21 -23.06
CA SER A 352 4.86 8.14 -22.09
C SER A 352 4.86 8.71 -20.67
N ALA A 353 3.74 9.34 -20.34
CA ALA A 353 3.49 10.10 -19.12
C ALA A 353 3.54 9.23 -17.85
N ALA A 354 3.81 9.88 -16.72
CA ALA A 354 3.90 9.23 -15.43
C ALA A 354 2.55 8.73 -14.91
N VAL A 355 2.58 7.69 -14.08
CA VAL A 355 1.45 7.29 -13.25
C VAL A 355 1.59 8.01 -11.91
N VAL A 356 0.60 8.81 -11.54
CA VAL A 356 0.58 9.60 -10.31
C VAL A 356 -0.55 9.13 -9.38
N PRO A 357 -0.38 9.18 -8.05
CA PRO A 357 -1.41 8.76 -7.12
C PRO A 357 -2.72 9.56 -7.33
N GLY A 358 -3.85 8.89 -7.09
CA GLY A 358 -5.18 9.50 -7.12
C GLY A 358 -5.52 10.22 -5.82
N GLU A 359 -6.71 9.95 -5.28
CA GLU A 359 -7.19 10.50 -4.00
C GLU A 359 -6.61 9.77 -2.77
N ASN A 360 -5.36 9.28 -2.88
CA ASN A 360 -4.71 8.49 -1.84
C ASN A 360 -4.56 9.28 -0.54
N GLU A 361 -4.29 10.59 -0.61
CA GLU A 361 -4.15 11.45 0.57
C GLU A 361 -5.45 11.54 1.37
N THR A 362 -6.58 11.78 0.68
CA THR A 362 -7.90 11.84 1.33
C THR A 362 -8.25 10.50 2.00
N ILE A 363 -8.02 9.38 1.31
CA ILE A 363 -8.32 8.04 1.84
C ILE A 363 -7.35 7.67 2.98
N SER A 364 -6.08 8.06 2.87
CA SER A 364 -5.07 7.90 3.93
C SER A 364 -5.51 8.59 5.21
N GLN A 365 -6.00 9.83 5.14
CA GLN A 365 -6.50 10.57 6.30
C GLN A 365 -7.73 9.92 6.92
N LEU A 366 -8.68 9.46 6.10
CA LEU A 366 -9.91 8.81 6.55
C LEU A 366 -9.64 7.47 7.27
N LEU A 367 -8.72 6.67 6.72
CA LEU A 367 -8.40 5.33 7.22
C LEU A 367 -7.20 5.30 8.18
N LYS A 368 -6.48 6.42 8.33
CA LYS A 368 -5.25 6.55 9.13
C LYS A 368 -4.19 5.52 8.71
N VAL A 369 -4.00 5.35 7.41
CA VAL A 369 -2.99 4.46 6.82
C VAL A 369 -1.89 5.27 6.12
N PRO A 370 -0.62 4.86 6.20
CA PRO A 370 0.50 5.67 5.74
C PRO A 370 0.63 5.72 4.21
N LEU A 371 1.18 6.82 3.71
CA LEU A 371 1.69 6.95 2.35
C LEU A 371 3.22 6.97 2.36
N ASN A 372 3.84 6.59 1.24
CA ASN A 372 5.25 6.81 0.99
C ASN A 372 5.51 8.26 0.53
N ALA A 373 6.78 8.61 0.33
CA ALA A 373 7.18 9.96 -0.07
C ALA A 373 6.61 10.37 -1.44
N GLU A 374 6.24 9.39 -2.27
CA GLU A 374 5.67 9.55 -3.60
C GLU A 374 4.13 9.66 -3.61
N GLY A 375 3.46 9.55 -2.45
CA GLY A 375 2.00 9.65 -2.32
C GLY A 375 1.23 8.34 -2.63
N PHE A 376 1.93 7.22 -2.82
CA PHE A 376 1.31 5.90 -2.88
C PHE A 376 1.17 5.28 -1.48
N PHE A 377 0.26 4.33 -1.31
CA PHE A 377 0.09 3.65 -0.02
C PHE A 377 1.33 2.82 0.35
N LEU A 378 1.76 2.96 1.61
CA LEU A 378 2.89 2.24 2.16
C LEU A 378 2.42 0.96 2.85
N GLU A 379 2.84 -0.20 2.32
CA GLU A 379 2.54 -1.50 2.91
C GLU A 379 3.25 -1.72 4.26
N ALA A 380 2.79 -2.71 5.03
CA ALA A 380 3.39 -3.10 6.31
C ALA A 380 4.84 -3.60 6.15
N HIS A 381 5.09 -4.39 5.11
CA HIS A 381 6.43 -4.86 4.78
C HIS A 381 6.50 -5.33 3.31
N ALA A 382 7.46 -4.81 2.55
CA ALA A 382 7.65 -5.04 1.11
C ALA A 382 7.79 -6.51 0.64
N LYS A 383 7.89 -7.47 1.55
CA LYS A 383 8.12 -8.90 1.22
C LYS A 383 7.19 -9.81 2.00
N LEU A 384 7.10 -9.61 3.31
CA LEU A 384 6.30 -10.46 4.20
C LEU A 384 4.81 -10.12 4.16
N ARG A 385 4.47 -8.84 3.96
CA ARG A 385 3.10 -8.32 4.02
C ARG A 385 2.90 -7.22 2.96
N PRO A 386 3.01 -7.54 1.66
CA PRO A 386 3.04 -6.53 0.58
C PRO A 386 1.69 -5.92 0.24
N VAL A 387 0.59 -6.42 0.82
CA VAL A 387 -0.78 -5.93 0.61
C VAL A 387 -1.47 -5.50 1.90
N ASP A 388 -0.82 -5.66 3.04
CA ASP A 388 -1.36 -5.31 4.35
C ASP A 388 -0.87 -3.91 4.74
N PHE A 389 -1.62 -3.22 5.58
CA PHE A 389 -1.09 -2.10 6.37
C PHE A 389 -0.63 -2.57 7.75
N ALA A 390 0.13 -1.71 8.45
CA ALA A 390 0.38 -1.88 9.88
C ALA A 390 -0.92 -1.80 10.70
N THR A 391 -1.92 -1.09 10.19
CA THR A 391 -3.29 -1.09 10.71
C THR A 391 -4.02 -2.35 10.28
N ASP A 392 -4.39 -3.21 11.24
CA ASP A 392 -5.09 -4.45 10.95
C ASP A 392 -6.46 -4.25 10.29
N GLY A 393 -6.84 -5.23 9.47
CA GLY A 393 -8.12 -5.25 8.77
C GLY A 393 -8.20 -4.34 7.54
N ILE A 394 -7.14 -3.61 7.22
CA ILE A 394 -7.05 -2.75 6.04
C ILE A 394 -5.96 -3.28 5.11
N PHE A 395 -6.29 -3.39 3.83
CA PHE A 395 -5.43 -3.93 2.78
C PHE A 395 -5.40 -2.99 1.58
N VAL A 396 -4.40 -3.13 0.69
CA VAL A 396 -4.27 -2.32 -0.52
C VAL A 396 -3.92 -3.18 -1.73
N CYS A 397 -4.45 -2.81 -2.89
CA CYS A 397 -4.11 -3.45 -4.16
C CYS A 397 -4.20 -2.48 -5.35
N GLY A 398 -3.64 -2.90 -6.48
CA GLY A 398 -3.72 -2.15 -7.73
C GLY A 398 -2.85 -0.90 -7.71
N LEU A 399 -3.16 0.04 -8.60
CA LEU A 399 -2.35 1.23 -8.82
C LEU A 399 -2.29 2.17 -7.60
N ALA A 400 -3.22 2.06 -6.65
CA ALA A 400 -3.21 2.83 -5.40
C ALA A 400 -1.94 2.56 -4.56
N HIS A 401 -1.43 1.32 -4.64
CA HIS A 401 -0.19 0.90 -3.97
C HIS A 401 1.07 1.32 -4.72
N SER A 402 1.08 1.27 -6.05
CA SER A 402 2.23 1.62 -6.90
C SER A 402 1.91 1.38 -8.38
N PRO A 403 2.63 2.00 -9.33
CA PRO A 403 2.48 1.71 -10.76
C PRO A 403 2.77 0.24 -11.09
N LYS A 404 1.85 -0.43 -11.79
CA LYS A 404 1.92 -1.87 -12.10
C LYS A 404 1.07 -2.28 -13.30
N THR A 405 1.35 -3.46 -13.86
CA THR A 405 0.63 -3.98 -15.04
C THR A 405 -0.76 -4.52 -14.67
N ILE A 406 -1.55 -4.90 -15.68
CA ILE A 406 -2.85 -5.58 -15.51
C ILE A 406 -2.67 -6.86 -14.68
N ASP A 407 -1.73 -7.73 -15.07
CA ASP A 407 -1.53 -9.03 -14.42
C ASP A 407 -1.06 -8.88 -12.97
N GLU A 408 -0.18 -7.91 -12.69
CA GLU A 408 0.25 -7.58 -11.34
C GLU A 408 -0.90 -6.99 -10.50
N SER A 409 -1.77 -6.19 -11.12
CA SER A 409 -2.95 -5.61 -10.47
C SER A 409 -3.97 -6.67 -10.07
N ILE A 410 -4.18 -7.68 -10.93
CA ILE A 410 -5.03 -8.85 -10.64
C ILE A 410 -4.40 -9.69 -9.54
N SER A 411 -3.12 -10.03 -9.67
CA SER A 411 -2.39 -10.85 -8.69
C SER A 411 -2.40 -10.22 -7.29
N GLN A 412 -2.16 -8.90 -7.20
CA GLN A 412 -2.18 -8.18 -5.93
C GLN A 412 -3.60 -8.09 -5.35
N ALA A 413 -4.64 -7.93 -6.19
CA ALA A 413 -6.03 -7.93 -5.74
C ALA A 413 -6.46 -9.29 -5.16
N LEU A 414 -6.07 -10.39 -5.81
CA LEU A 414 -6.29 -11.75 -5.28
C LEU A 414 -5.55 -11.94 -3.95
N SER A 415 -4.31 -11.46 -3.83
CA SER A 415 -3.56 -11.49 -2.57
C SER A 415 -4.26 -10.68 -1.47
N ALA A 416 -4.75 -9.47 -1.78
CA ALA A 416 -5.47 -8.64 -0.81
C ALA A 416 -6.77 -9.31 -0.35
N ALA A 417 -7.54 -9.90 -1.27
CA ALA A 417 -8.74 -10.66 -0.94
C ALA A 417 -8.43 -11.88 -0.07
N ALA A 418 -7.35 -12.63 -0.37
CA ALA A 418 -6.93 -13.76 0.44
C ALA A 418 -6.53 -13.35 1.87
N ARG A 419 -5.80 -12.23 2.02
CA ARG A 419 -5.43 -11.70 3.33
C ARG A 419 -6.64 -11.17 4.11
N ALA A 420 -7.56 -10.50 3.43
CA ALA A 420 -8.80 -10.00 3.99
C ALA A 420 -9.77 -11.12 4.40
N ALA A 421 -9.77 -12.24 3.68
CA ALA A 421 -10.59 -13.41 4.01
C ALA A 421 -10.16 -14.10 5.32
N ILE A 422 -8.90 -13.97 5.77
CA ILE A 422 -8.41 -14.61 7.00
C ILE A 422 -9.25 -14.22 8.24
N PRO A 423 -9.39 -12.94 8.60
CA PRO A 423 -10.22 -12.54 9.74
C PRO A 423 -11.71 -12.85 9.52
N LEU A 424 -12.22 -12.71 8.29
CA LEU A 424 -13.62 -13.02 7.96
C LEU A 424 -13.95 -14.51 8.17
N ALA A 425 -13.06 -15.39 7.72
CA ALA A 425 -13.18 -16.84 7.86
C ALA A 425 -13.09 -17.28 9.32
N LYS A 426 -12.14 -16.70 10.07
CA LYS A 426 -12.02 -16.96 11.52
C LYS A 426 -13.27 -16.51 12.29
N GLY A 427 -13.92 -15.44 11.82
CA GLY A 427 -15.08 -14.83 12.50
C GLY A 427 -14.74 -14.13 13.82
N VAL A 428 -13.46 -14.17 14.22
CA VAL A 428 -12.93 -13.49 15.39
C VAL A 428 -11.50 -13.03 15.15
N VAL A 429 -11.11 -11.94 15.81
CA VAL A 429 -9.73 -11.44 15.89
C VAL A 429 -9.33 -11.24 17.35
N MET A 430 -8.06 -11.47 17.66
CA MET A 430 -7.54 -11.27 19.01
C MET A 430 -6.94 -9.87 19.11
N ALA A 431 -7.45 -9.05 20.02
CA ALA A 431 -6.86 -7.75 20.31
C ALA A 431 -5.43 -7.94 20.84
N GLU A 432 -4.49 -7.10 20.40
CA GLU A 432 -3.21 -7.03 21.09
C GLU A 432 -3.44 -6.54 22.52
N PRO A 433 -2.96 -7.24 23.55
CA PRO A 433 -3.25 -6.89 24.94
C PRO A 433 -2.36 -5.77 25.48
N ILE A 434 -1.76 -4.95 24.60
CA ILE A 434 -0.95 -3.77 24.96
C ILE A 434 -1.81 -2.51 25.14
N VAL A 435 -3.12 -2.69 25.35
CA VAL A 435 -4.09 -1.60 25.46
C VAL A 435 -4.01 -0.87 26.80
N SER A 436 -4.68 0.27 26.87
CA SER A 436 -4.83 1.03 28.10
C SER A 436 -5.78 0.33 29.08
N CYS A 437 -5.36 0.17 30.32
CA CYS A 437 -6.19 -0.28 31.43
C CYS A 437 -6.41 0.87 32.40
N VAL A 438 -7.66 1.10 32.83
CA VAL A 438 -8.02 2.17 33.76
C VAL A 438 -8.29 1.59 35.14
N ASP A 439 -7.55 2.08 36.13
CA ASP A 439 -7.79 1.87 37.56
C ASP A 439 -8.98 2.76 38.00
N LYS A 440 -10.12 2.12 38.26
CA LYS A 440 -11.38 2.79 38.59
C LYS A 440 -11.37 3.51 39.93
N GLU A 441 -10.56 3.02 40.88
CA GLU A 441 -10.41 3.62 42.20
C GLU A 441 -9.62 4.93 42.11
N LYS A 442 -8.63 5.00 41.22
CA LYS A 442 -7.84 6.22 41.00
C LYS A 442 -8.50 7.21 40.03
N CYS A 443 -9.35 6.72 39.13
CA CYS A 443 -10.01 7.54 38.11
C CYS A 443 -11.16 8.36 38.72
N PHE A 444 -11.24 9.64 38.32
CA PHE A 444 -12.31 10.57 38.73
C PHE A 444 -13.00 11.23 37.53
N GLY A 445 -12.86 10.65 36.33
CA GLY A 445 -13.66 11.07 35.17
C GLY A 445 -13.28 12.40 34.52
N CYS A 446 -12.05 12.91 34.67
CA CYS A 446 -11.67 14.24 34.16
C CYS A 446 -11.74 14.48 32.64
N GLY A 447 -11.98 13.46 31.81
CA GLY A 447 -12.12 13.63 30.35
C GLY A 447 -10.83 13.81 29.54
N ILE A 448 -9.68 14.12 30.16
CA ILE A 448 -8.40 14.38 29.44
C ILE A 448 -8.01 13.21 28.53
N CYS A 449 -8.14 11.98 29.02
CA CYS A 449 -7.78 10.79 28.27
C CYS A 449 -8.65 10.57 27.01
N GLU A 450 -9.95 10.87 27.11
CA GLU A 450 -10.89 10.79 25.99
C GLU A 450 -10.56 11.82 24.93
N TYR A 451 -10.35 13.08 25.34
CA TYR A 451 -10.00 14.18 24.44
C TYR A 451 -8.71 13.91 23.65
N LEU A 452 -7.70 13.35 24.31
CA LEU A 452 -6.39 13.11 23.70
C LEU A 452 -6.30 11.84 22.85
N CYS A 453 -7.30 10.96 22.89
CA CYS A 453 -7.22 9.69 22.19
C CYS A 453 -7.49 9.87 20.69
N PRO A 454 -6.49 9.69 19.80
CA PRO A 454 -6.69 9.89 18.36
C PRO A 454 -7.61 8.82 17.74
N TYR A 455 -7.86 7.74 18.46
CA TYR A 455 -8.67 6.60 18.01
C TYR A 455 -10.06 6.58 18.67
N GLY A 456 -10.35 7.50 19.61
CA GLY A 456 -11.60 7.48 20.38
C GLY A 456 -11.78 6.24 21.25
N SER A 457 -10.67 5.57 21.60
CA SER A 457 -10.64 4.27 22.27
C SER A 457 -10.81 4.30 23.77
N ILE A 458 -10.94 5.49 24.36
CA ILE A 458 -11.19 5.65 25.78
C ILE A 458 -12.29 6.70 25.95
N LYS A 459 -13.31 6.35 26.71
CA LYS A 459 -14.55 7.11 26.88
C LYS A 459 -14.83 7.36 28.34
N VAL A 460 -15.25 8.56 28.71
CA VAL A 460 -15.74 8.83 30.06
C VAL A 460 -17.23 8.59 30.10
N GLU A 461 -17.63 7.63 30.93
CA GLU A 461 -19.01 7.18 31.09
C GLU A 461 -19.40 7.19 32.57
N GLU A 462 -20.70 7.29 32.83
CA GLU A 462 -21.25 7.17 34.18
C GLU A 462 -21.23 5.71 34.61
N GLU A 463 -20.53 5.41 35.71
CA GLU A 463 -20.44 4.05 36.25
C GLU A 463 -21.56 3.80 37.26
N THR A 464 -21.78 4.74 38.19
CA THR A 464 -22.91 4.73 39.14
C THR A 464 -23.34 6.15 39.53
N GLY A 465 -24.55 6.55 39.17
CA GLY A 465 -25.21 7.78 39.64
C GLY A 465 -24.60 9.09 39.11
N THR A 466 -23.54 9.60 39.72
CA THR A 466 -22.80 10.78 39.22
C THR A 466 -21.30 10.53 39.11
N ASP A 467 -20.83 9.31 39.40
CA ASP A 467 -19.41 8.97 39.33
C ASP A 467 -19.04 8.64 37.88
N LEU A 468 -18.21 9.50 37.30
CA LEU A 468 -17.71 9.39 35.94
C LEU A 468 -16.37 8.65 35.94
N LYS A 469 -16.25 7.61 35.11
CA LYS A 469 -14.99 6.87 34.94
C LYS A 469 -14.63 6.75 33.49
N ALA A 470 -13.32 6.68 33.23
CA ALA A 470 -12.83 6.37 31.89
C ALA A 470 -12.86 4.85 31.63
N HIS A 471 -13.38 4.41 30.50
CA HIS A 471 -13.44 3.03 30.04
C HIS A 471 -12.71 2.90 28.70
N THR A 472 -11.82 1.91 28.59
CA THR A 472 -11.12 1.61 27.33
C THR A 472 -11.98 0.67 26.48
N ILE A 473 -12.19 1.03 25.22
CA ILE A 473 -12.68 0.14 24.17
C ILE A 473 -11.45 -0.61 23.61
N THR A 474 -11.10 -1.73 24.23
CA THR A 474 -9.89 -2.53 23.96
C THR A 474 -9.65 -2.73 22.47
N ALA A 475 -10.69 -3.11 21.73
CA ALA A 475 -10.59 -3.45 20.33
C ALA A 475 -10.15 -2.29 19.40
N SER A 476 -10.41 -1.05 19.82
CA SER A 476 -9.98 0.15 19.09
C SER A 476 -8.63 0.69 19.55
N CYS A 477 -8.19 0.34 20.76
CA CYS A 477 -6.98 0.89 21.36
C CYS A 477 -5.72 0.33 20.68
N LYS A 478 -4.89 1.22 20.14
CA LYS A 478 -3.63 0.85 19.44
C LYS A 478 -2.39 0.93 20.33
N GLY A 479 -2.57 0.97 21.65
CA GLY A 479 -1.44 0.91 22.59
C GLY A 479 -0.49 2.12 22.58
N CYS A 480 -0.89 3.28 22.05
CA CYS A 480 0.04 4.41 21.85
C CYS A 480 0.53 5.09 23.15
N GLY A 481 -0.11 4.83 24.30
CA GLY A 481 0.32 5.32 25.60
C GLY A 481 0.01 6.79 25.92
N VAL A 482 -0.58 7.56 24.99
CA VAL A 482 -0.85 9.00 25.19
C VAL A 482 -1.74 9.25 26.41
N CYS A 483 -2.80 8.46 26.57
CA CYS A 483 -3.72 8.57 27.71
C CYS A 483 -3.04 8.22 29.05
N ALA A 484 -2.20 7.19 29.08
CA ALA A 484 -1.43 6.80 30.26
C ALA A 484 -0.41 7.86 30.67
N ALA A 485 0.32 8.43 29.70
CA ALA A 485 1.33 9.45 29.93
C ALA A 485 0.74 10.79 30.44
N ARG A 486 -0.53 11.07 30.15
CA ARG A 486 -1.20 12.35 30.47
C ARG A 486 -2.22 12.25 31.59
N CYS A 487 -2.45 11.06 32.15
CA CYS A 487 -3.40 10.90 33.26
C CYS A 487 -2.85 11.58 34.53
N PRO A 488 -3.52 12.62 35.06
CA PRO A 488 -2.99 13.38 36.21
C PRO A 488 -2.96 12.55 37.50
N ARG A 489 -3.82 11.53 37.60
CA ARG A 489 -3.88 10.61 38.75
C ARG A 489 -3.09 9.33 38.55
N MET A 490 -2.40 9.19 37.41
CA MET A 490 -1.74 7.94 37.04
C MET A 490 -2.68 6.72 37.12
N ALA A 491 -3.96 6.94 36.83
CA ALA A 491 -4.99 5.90 36.86
C ALA A 491 -4.99 5.02 35.61
N ILE A 492 -4.16 5.33 34.60
CA ILE A 492 -4.13 4.60 33.33
C ILE A 492 -2.75 4.00 33.14
N THR A 493 -2.70 2.70 32.90
CA THR A 493 -1.48 1.94 32.58
C THR A 493 -1.60 1.28 31.22
N MET A 494 -0.48 1.05 30.55
CA MET A 494 -0.45 0.32 29.28
C MET A 494 0.02 -1.11 29.48
N GLY A 495 -0.66 -2.07 28.86
CA GLY A 495 -0.20 -3.46 28.86
C GLY A 495 1.22 -3.58 28.30
N ARG A 496 2.11 -4.30 28.99
CA ARG A 496 3.56 -4.42 28.71
C ARG A 496 4.37 -3.11 28.75
N PHE A 497 3.76 -1.98 29.09
CA PHE A 497 4.44 -0.68 29.18
C PHE A 497 3.99 0.10 30.42
N THR A 498 3.95 -0.56 31.58
CA THR A 498 3.68 0.13 32.85
C THR A 498 4.84 1.05 33.23
N ARG A 499 4.59 1.97 34.16
CA ARG A 499 5.64 2.87 34.64
C ARG A 499 6.75 2.10 35.35
N GLU A 500 6.42 1.10 36.16
CA GLU A 500 7.45 0.28 36.82
C GLU A 500 8.30 -0.47 35.79
N GLN A 501 7.68 -1.01 34.74
CA GLN A 501 8.37 -1.69 33.65
C GLN A 501 9.34 -0.77 32.92
N ILE A 502 8.91 0.44 32.55
CA ILE A 502 9.75 1.43 31.86
C ILE A 502 10.90 1.91 32.76
N ASN A 503 10.60 2.24 34.02
CA ASN A 503 11.62 2.68 34.97
C ASN A 503 12.66 1.58 35.20
N ALA A 504 12.25 0.31 35.32
CA ALA A 504 13.20 -0.80 35.44
C ALA A 504 14.17 -0.90 34.25
N GLN A 505 13.73 -0.56 33.02
CA GLN A 505 14.65 -0.49 31.87
C GLN A 505 15.65 0.66 32.01
N ILE A 506 15.16 1.84 32.42
CA ILE A 506 15.99 3.04 32.58
C ILE A 506 17.01 2.80 33.69
N ASP A 507 16.58 2.30 34.84
CA ASP A 507 17.43 2.02 36.00
C ASP A 507 18.47 0.95 35.66
N ALA A 508 18.10 -0.08 34.90
CA ALA A 508 19.05 -1.10 34.45
C ALA A 508 20.12 -0.58 33.50
N TYR A 509 19.85 0.50 32.76
CA TYR A 509 20.87 1.20 31.99
C TYR A 509 21.72 2.11 32.89
N ALA A 510 21.07 2.88 33.77
CA ALA A 510 21.72 3.87 34.64
C ALA A 510 22.57 3.26 35.75
N ALA A 511 22.27 2.05 36.23
CA ALA A 511 23.03 1.36 37.27
C ALA A 511 24.47 0.98 36.86
N ASN A 512 24.82 1.19 35.60
CA ASN A 512 26.15 0.93 35.03
C ASN A 512 27.00 2.21 34.85
N TRP A 513 26.49 3.36 35.30
CA TRP A 513 27.15 4.67 35.21
C TRP A 513 27.59 5.20 36.57
#